data_AF-A0A1L9PU19-F1
#
_entry.id   AF-A0A1L9PU19-F1
#
_cell.length_a   1.000
_cell.length_b   1.000
_cell.length_c   1.000
_cell.angle_alpha   90.00
_cell.angle_beta   90.00
_cell.angle_gamma   90.00
#
_symmetry.space_group_name_H-M   'P 1'
#
loop_
_entity.id
_entity.type
_entity.pdbx_description
1 polymer ?
#
loop_
_entity_poly.entity_id
_entity_poly.type
_entity_poly.pdbx_seq_one_letter_code
_entity_poly.pdbx_strand_id
1 'polypeptide(L)'
;MAEGRNLEVDNTQDDNSSVFSDDYQSELTSLRSSIMDYRYENGRRYHAYRAGSYWGPNDAKAQEQLDIGHHLYNLMLHGKLYLAPISDDVQKVLDVGTGTGIWAMEFADLFPSATVIGTDLSPIQPSWVPPNVQFEVDDCCDEWLYGKDTFDFVHIRGLYGCVADWDSFYKQALNALKPGAWIEQAEQGVVPKSDDGTTNGTALQEWGDVSVKAGDEFGRTLCALDTSREGMIKAGFVDVVERRFKVPIGGWASDPRLKQLGLYNRLQWEEGVEGWCMFLLTAVLGVCFHP
;
A
#
# COMPACT_ATOMS: atom_id res chain seq x y z
N MET A 1 32.39 -50.90 -16.37
CA MET A 1 32.96 -51.16 -15.03
C MET A 1 33.79 -49.95 -14.63
N ALA A 2 33.50 -49.38 -13.45
CA ALA A 2 34.22 -48.37 -12.63
C ALA A 2 34.66 -47.06 -13.33
N GLU A 3 34.01 -45.91 -13.15
CA GLU A 3 33.94 -44.98 -11.98
C GLU A 3 35.18 -44.10 -11.72
N GLY A 4 34.95 -42.78 -11.63
CA GLY A 4 35.70 -41.86 -10.77
C GLY A 4 36.47 -40.71 -11.43
N ARG A 5 35.81 -39.61 -11.84
CA ARG A 5 36.42 -38.27 -11.88
C ARG A 5 35.41 -37.21 -11.44
N ASN A 6 35.82 -36.41 -10.44
CA ASN A 6 35.10 -35.25 -9.94
C ASN A 6 34.96 -34.20 -11.04
N LEU A 7 33.79 -33.55 -11.09
CA LEU A 7 33.55 -32.36 -11.90
C LEU A 7 34.00 -31.14 -11.09
N GLU A 8 35.02 -30.44 -11.58
CA GLU A 8 35.46 -29.14 -11.05
C GLU A 8 34.58 -28.03 -11.64
N VAL A 9 34.21 -27.05 -10.81
CA VAL A 9 33.40 -25.89 -11.22
C VAL A 9 34.32 -24.83 -11.83
N ASP A 10 34.00 -24.41 -13.05
CA ASP A 10 34.63 -23.31 -13.75
C ASP A 10 34.22 -21.98 -13.10
N ASN A 11 35.13 -21.37 -12.33
CA ASN A 11 34.98 -20.05 -11.71
C ASN A 11 35.54 -18.98 -12.65
N THR A 12 34.86 -18.73 -13.76
CA THR A 12 35.11 -17.57 -14.62
C THR A 12 33.80 -16.83 -14.91
N GLN A 13 33.25 -16.18 -13.88
CA GLN A 13 32.40 -15.01 -14.10
C GLN A 13 33.32 -13.78 -14.17
N ASP A 14 33.48 -13.28 -15.39
CA ASP A 14 34.07 -11.98 -15.69
C ASP A 14 33.23 -10.88 -15.02
N ASP A 15 33.59 -10.52 -13.79
CA ASP A 15 33.20 -9.25 -13.18
C ASP A 15 34.05 -8.15 -13.80
N ASN A 16 33.53 -7.48 -14.83
CA ASN A 16 34.06 -6.17 -15.22
C ASN A 16 33.00 -5.24 -15.81
N SER A 17 32.32 -4.49 -14.94
CA SER A 17 32.10 -3.04 -15.13
C SER A 17 31.43 -2.41 -13.89
N SER A 18 32.08 -2.42 -12.72
CA SER A 18 31.71 -1.54 -11.61
C SER A 18 32.45 -0.20 -11.73
N VAL A 19 31.89 0.72 -12.53
CA VAL A 19 32.25 2.15 -12.42
C VAL A 19 31.28 2.80 -11.42
N PHE A 20 31.28 2.30 -10.18
CA PHE A 20 30.63 2.95 -9.05
C PHE A 20 31.60 2.87 -7.86
N SER A 21 31.90 4.02 -7.27
CA SER A 21 32.87 4.18 -6.18
C SER A 21 32.47 3.31 -4.96
N ASP A 22 33.48 2.72 -4.31
CA ASP A 22 33.32 1.85 -3.12
C ASP A 22 32.55 2.55 -1.97
N ASP A 23 32.63 3.88 -1.87
CA ASP A 23 31.92 4.66 -0.85
C ASP A 23 30.40 4.56 -1.05
N TYR A 24 29.90 4.63 -2.29
CA TYR A 24 28.47 4.49 -2.58
C TYR A 24 27.96 3.07 -2.28
N GLN A 25 28.77 2.03 -2.51
CA GLN A 25 28.37 0.67 -2.15
C GLN A 25 28.29 0.48 -0.63
N SER A 26 29.22 1.09 0.13
CA SER A 26 29.21 1.03 1.59
C SER A 26 28.00 1.78 2.17
N GLU A 27 27.66 2.95 1.61
CA GLU A 27 26.48 3.73 2.01
C GLU A 27 25.20 2.96 1.71
N LEU A 28 25.05 2.40 0.50
CA LEU A 28 23.92 1.55 0.12
C LEU A 28 23.79 0.32 1.02
N THR A 29 24.91 -0.27 1.44
CA THR A 29 24.92 -1.43 2.36
C THR A 29 24.48 -1.02 3.77
N SER A 30 24.95 0.13 4.26
CA SER A 30 24.55 0.67 5.57
C SER A 30 23.08 1.10 5.61
N LEU A 31 22.59 1.72 4.52
CA LEU A 31 21.18 2.06 4.31
C LEU A 31 20.33 0.78 4.29
N ARG A 32 20.72 -0.23 3.50
CA ARG A 32 20.03 -1.53 3.49
C ARG A 32 20.00 -2.19 4.87
N SER A 33 21.11 -2.15 5.62
CA SER A 33 21.14 -2.66 7.01
C SER A 33 20.15 -1.91 7.90
N SER A 34 20.18 -0.58 7.87
CA SER A 34 19.30 0.25 8.71
C SER A 34 17.82 0.16 8.35
N ILE A 35 17.49 -0.10 7.08
CA ILE A 35 16.13 -0.35 6.61
C ILE A 35 15.63 -1.71 7.11
N MET A 36 16.52 -2.71 7.19
CA MET A 36 16.21 -4.08 7.64
C MET A 36 16.26 -4.26 9.17
N ASP A 37 16.67 -3.23 9.93
CA ASP A 37 16.74 -3.24 11.40
C ASP A 37 15.36 -3.06 12.05
N TYR A 38 14.42 -3.97 11.74
CA TYR A 38 13.03 -3.91 12.19
C TYR A 38 12.86 -3.64 13.70
N ARG A 39 11.87 -2.82 14.04
CA ARG A 39 11.49 -2.55 15.43
C ARG A 39 10.35 -3.47 15.86
N TYR A 40 10.35 -3.87 17.13
CA TYR A 40 9.29 -4.67 17.71
C TYR A 40 8.66 -3.92 18.88
N GLU A 41 7.35 -3.70 18.79
CA GLU A 41 6.55 -3.03 19.82
C GLU A 41 5.26 -3.82 20.01
N ASN A 42 4.88 -4.09 21.28
CA ASN A 42 3.67 -4.85 21.62
C ASN A 42 3.53 -6.19 20.88
N GLY A 43 4.64 -6.89 20.61
CA GLY A 43 4.66 -8.18 19.91
C GLY A 43 4.47 -8.09 18.38
N ARG A 44 4.39 -6.88 17.82
CA ARG A 44 4.26 -6.64 16.37
C ARG A 44 5.55 -6.06 15.81
N ARG A 45 5.83 -6.35 14.54
CA ARG A 45 7.00 -5.83 13.82
C ARG A 45 6.64 -4.55 13.07
N TYR A 46 7.47 -3.52 13.18
CA TYR A 46 7.34 -2.24 12.50
C TYR A 46 8.62 -1.93 11.71
N HIS A 47 8.49 -1.08 10.69
CA HIS A 47 9.63 -0.63 9.88
C HIS A 47 10.59 0.25 10.70
N ALA A 48 11.87 0.22 10.32
CA ALA A 48 12.95 0.91 11.02
C ALA A 48 13.26 2.30 10.43
N TYR A 49 13.16 2.40 9.10
CA TYR A 49 13.43 3.60 8.33
C TYR A 49 12.39 4.69 8.64
N ARG A 50 12.77 5.82 9.25
CA ARG A 50 11.83 6.86 9.75
C ARG A 50 10.81 6.34 10.77
N ALA A 51 11.25 5.47 11.68
CA ALA A 51 10.41 4.89 12.73
C ALA A 51 9.45 5.90 13.39
N GLY A 52 8.16 5.56 13.40
CA GLY A 52 7.07 6.38 13.92
C GLY A 52 6.29 7.16 12.85
N SER A 53 6.72 7.15 11.59
CA SER A 53 5.98 7.78 10.48
C SER A 53 4.84 6.92 9.93
N TYR A 54 4.92 5.59 10.06
CA TYR A 54 3.89 4.64 9.65
C TYR A 54 3.30 3.93 10.87
N TRP A 55 1.96 3.83 10.89
CA TRP A 55 1.18 3.34 12.03
C TRP A 55 0.93 1.83 11.98
N GLY A 56 1.06 1.20 10.81
CA GLY A 56 0.79 -0.22 10.63
C GLY A 56 2.00 -1.12 10.92
N PRO A 57 1.79 -2.35 11.44
CA PRO A 57 2.84 -3.36 11.46
C PRO A 57 3.15 -3.88 10.05
N ASN A 58 4.33 -4.49 9.89
CA ASN A 58 4.80 -5.10 8.63
C ASN A 58 5.21 -6.58 8.78
N ASP A 59 4.80 -7.23 9.87
CA ASP A 59 4.95 -8.67 10.10
C ASP A 59 4.09 -9.54 9.17
N ALA A 60 4.30 -10.86 9.20
CA ALA A 60 3.58 -11.81 8.34
C ALA A 60 2.06 -11.74 8.51
N LYS A 61 1.56 -11.47 9.72
CA LYS A 61 0.12 -11.30 9.98
C LYS A 61 -0.42 -10.05 9.27
N ALA A 62 0.32 -8.95 9.28
CA ALA A 62 -0.04 -7.75 8.53
C ALA A 62 -0.04 -8.00 7.02
N GLN A 63 0.94 -8.73 6.51
CA GLN A 63 1.01 -9.09 5.09
C GLN A 63 -0.18 -9.96 4.66
N GLU A 64 -0.53 -10.99 5.45
CA GLU A 64 -1.71 -11.82 5.17
C GLU A 64 -3.00 -10.99 5.17
N GLN A 65 -3.14 -10.03 6.08
CA GLN A 65 -4.26 -9.11 6.08
C GLN A 65 -4.30 -8.23 4.82
N LEU A 66 -3.16 -7.73 4.34
CA LEU A 66 -3.07 -6.95 3.09
C LEU A 66 -3.50 -7.80 1.89
N ASP A 67 -3.09 -9.06 1.83
CA ASP A 67 -3.44 -9.99 0.76
C ASP A 67 -4.95 -10.31 0.74
N ILE A 68 -5.56 -10.49 1.92
CA ILE A 68 -7.02 -10.58 2.06
C ILE A 68 -7.69 -9.30 1.56
N GLY A 69 -7.11 -8.13 1.88
CA GLY A 69 -7.57 -6.83 1.40
C GLY A 69 -7.53 -6.74 -0.13
N HIS A 70 -6.45 -7.16 -0.77
CA HIS A 70 -6.35 -7.22 -2.24
C HIS A 70 -7.44 -8.11 -2.85
N HIS A 71 -7.67 -9.30 -2.27
CA HIS A 71 -8.77 -10.17 -2.70
C HIS A 71 -10.14 -9.50 -2.54
N LEU A 72 -10.35 -8.74 -1.46
CA LEU A 72 -11.58 -8.00 -1.22
C LEU A 72 -11.84 -6.95 -2.32
N TYR A 73 -10.81 -6.18 -2.71
CA TYR A 73 -10.90 -5.24 -3.84
C TYR A 73 -11.23 -5.98 -5.15
N ASN A 74 -10.58 -7.11 -5.42
CA ASN A 74 -10.89 -7.92 -6.60
C ASN A 74 -12.35 -8.40 -6.62
N LEU A 75 -12.91 -8.86 -5.49
CA LEU A 75 -14.33 -9.23 -5.41
C LEU A 75 -15.25 -8.02 -5.63
N MET A 76 -14.94 -6.90 -4.98
CA MET A 76 -15.70 -5.65 -5.08
C MET A 76 -15.72 -5.09 -6.51
N LEU A 77 -14.59 -5.17 -7.21
CA LEU A 77 -14.38 -4.64 -8.56
C LEU A 77 -14.63 -5.67 -9.67
N HIS A 78 -15.21 -6.82 -9.34
CA HIS A 78 -15.55 -7.86 -10.30
C HIS A 78 -14.33 -8.39 -11.08
N GLY A 79 -13.20 -8.53 -10.40
CA GLY A 79 -11.93 -9.00 -10.96
C GLY A 79 -11.13 -7.94 -11.71
N LYS A 80 -11.57 -6.67 -11.71
CA LYS A 80 -10.78 -5.57 -12.28
C LYS A 80 -9.77 -5.05 -11.27
N LEU A 81 -8.54 -4.79 -11.72
CA LEU A 81 -7.49 -4.18 -10.89
C LEU A 81 -7.63 -2.65 -10.77
N TYR A 82 -8.25 -2.01 -11.75
CA TYR A 82 -8.45 -0.57 -11.83
C TYR A 82 -9.75 -0.22 -12.56
N LEU A 83 -10.22 1.02 -12.42
CA LEU A 83 -11.42 1.56 -13.08
C LEU A 83 -11.14 2.73 -14.03
N ALA A 84 -9.98 3.37 -13.91
CA ALA A 84 -9.53 4.46 -14.75
C ALA A 84 -9.50 4.04 -16.23
N PRO A 85 -9.93 4.91 -17.15
CA PRO A 85 -9.95 4.60 -18.59
C PRO A 85 -8.56 4.81 -19.21
N ILE A 86 -7.58 4.01 -18.76
CA ILE A 86 -6.22 4.03 -19.31
C ILE A 86 -6.16 3.34 -20.68
N SER A 87 -5.15 3.69 -21.47
CA SER A 87 -4.88 3.08 -22.78
C SER A 87 -4.36 1.64 -22.63
N ASP A 88 -4.66 0.78 -23.59
CA ASP A 88 -4.05 -0.55 -23.69
C ASP A 88 -2.53 -0.48 -23.97
N ASP A 89 -2.04 0.69 -24.43
CA ASP A 89 -0.63 1.00 -24.68
C ASP A 89 0.07 1.69 -23.48
N VAL A 90 -0.41 1.46 -22.26
CA VAL A 90 0.23 1.98 -21.04
C VAL A 90 1.69 1.50 -20.95
N GLN A 91 2.65 2.41 -20.72
CA GLN A 91 4.08 2.08 -20.77
C GLN A 91 4.77 2.19 -19.41
N LYS A 92 4.42 3.17 -18.58
CA LYS A 92 5.06 3.38 -17.27
C LYS A 92 4.04 3.65 -16.19
N VAL A 93 4.00 2.79 -15.17
CA VAL A 93 3.03 2.83 -14.08
C VAL A 93 3.73 2.94 -12.75
N LEU A 94 3.17 3.75 -11.85
CA LEU A 94 3.59 3.85 -10.46
C LEU A 94 2.49 3.31 -9.55
N ASP A 95 2.82 2.36 -8.68
CA ASP A 95 1.96 1.86 -7.61
C ASP A 95 2.51 2.36 -6.26
N VAL A 96 1.87 3.39 -5.70
CA VAL A 96 2.34 4.07 -4.50
C VAL A 96 1.77 3.41 -3.25
N GLY A 97 2.65 3.00 -2.33
CA GLY A 97 2.24 2.19 -1.18
C GLY A 97 1.88 0.77 -1.57
N THR A 98 2.77 0.13 -2.33
CA THR A 98 2.49 -1.16 -3.00
C THR A 98 2.28 -2.31 -2.01
N GLY A 99 2.69 -2.17 -0.74
CA GLY A 99 2.50 -3.20 0.29
C GLY A 99 3.21 -4.49 -0.10
N THR A 100 2.48 -5.60 -0.17
CA THR A 100 3.03 -6.90 -0.61
C THR A 100 3.38 -6.95 -2.10
N GLY A 101 2.97 -5.95 -2.88
CA GLY A 101 3.27 -5.84 -4.30
C GLY A 101 2.32 -6.61 -5.22
N ILE A 102 1.28 -7.27 -4.67
CA ILE A 102 0.38 -8.12 -5.46
C ILE A 102 -0.30 -7.34 -6.59
N TRP A 103 -0.77 -6.11 -6.31
CA TRP A 103 -1.40 -5.29 -7.34
C TRP A 103 -0.43 -4.97 -8.47
N ALA A 104 0.79 -4.53 -8.16
CA ALA A 104 1.81 -4.21 -9.15
C ALA A 104 2.17 -5.41 -10.03
N MET A 105 2.29 -6.60 -9.42
CA MET A 105 2.58 -7.84 -10.15
C MET A 105 1.42 -8.27 -11.06
N GLU A 106 0.18 -8.27 -10.56
CA GLU A 106 -0.98 -8.62 -11.39
C GLU A 106 -1.21 -7.60 -12.51
N PHE A 107 -0.94 -6.30 -12.27
CA PHE A 107 -1.01 -5.28 -13.31
C PHE A 107 0.05 -5.50 -14.39
N ALA A 108 1.28 -5.82 -13.98
CA ALA A 108 2.39 -6.11 -14.89
C ALA A 108 2.14 -7.34 -15.78
N ASP A 109 1.45 -8.36 -15.25
CA ASP A 109 1.01 -9.53 -16.02
C ASP A 109 -0.08 -9.17 -17.05
N LEU A 110 -0.99 -8.24 -16.72
CA LEU A 110 -2.00 -7.74 -17.67
C LEU A 110 -1.39 -6.86 -18.78
N PHE A 111 -0.31 -6.15 -18.48
CA PHE A 111 0.39 -5.26 -19.42
C PHE A 111 1.88 -5.61 -19.53
N PRO A 112 2.24 -6.69 -20.26
CA PRO A 112 3.63 -7.14 -20.36
C PRO A 112 4.59 -6.12 -21.00
N SER A 113 4.07 -5.13 -21.74
CA SER A 113 4.86 -4.03 -22.32
C SER A 113 5.11 -2.89 -21.34
N ALA A 114 4.31 -2.77 -20.28
CA ALA A 114 4.43 -1.71 -19.29
C ALA A 114 5.55 -2.05 -18.30
N THR A 115 6.28 -1.03 -17.86
CA THR A 115 7.12 -1.10 -16.66
C THR A 115 6.30 -0.60 -15.47
N VAL A 116 6.22 -1.41 -14.41
CA VAL A 116 5.52 -1.07 -13.16
C VAL A 116 6.55 -0.83 -12.06
N ILE A 117 6.53 0.35 -11.46
CA ILE A 117 7.34 0.69 -10.29
C ILE A 117 6.40 0.67 -9.08
N GLY A 118 6.69 -0.17 -8.09
CA GLY A 118 5.99 -0.15 -6.81
C GLY A 118 6.85 0.47 -5.72
N THR A 119 6.32 1.44 -4.98
CA THR A 119 7.04 2.08 -3.87
C THR A 119 6.42 1.73 -2.53
N ASP A 120 7.23 1.46 -1.52
CA ASP A 120 6.77 1.30 -0.14
C ASP A 120 7.85 1.68 0.86
N LEU A 121 7.46 2.04 2.09
CA LEU A 121 8.39 2.28 3.19
C LEU A 121 9.08 0.99 3.65
N SER A 122 8.43 -0.16 3.48
CA SER A 122 8.91 -1.47 3.93
C SER A 122 9.27 -2.36 2.73
N PRO A 123 10.48 -2.94 2.70
CA PRO A 123 10.85 -3.94 1.70
C PRO A 123 10.28 -5.32 2.07
N ILE A 124 8.97 -5.50 1.90
CA ILE A 124 8.24 -6.75 2.23
C ILE A 124 7.80 -7.55 0.99
N GLN A 125 8.21 -7.10 -0.21
CA GLN A 125 7.82 -7.68 -1.47
C GLN A 125 8.61 -8.98 -1.75
N PRO A 126 8.06 -9.93 -2.53
CA PRO A 126 8.75 -11.17 -2.85
C PRO A 126 10.03 -10.93 -3.66
N SER A 127 10.98 -11.85 -3.55
CA SER A 127 12.23 -11.79 -4.32
C SER A 127 12.07 -12.19 -5.80
N TRP A 128 11.03 -12.97 -6.10
CA TRP A 128 10.70 -13.38 -7.46
C TRP A 128 9.49 -12.58 -7.95
N VAL A 129 9.73 -11.69 -8.92
CA VAL A 129 8.74 -10.75 -9.45
C VAL A 129 8.74 -10.82 -10.99
N PRO A 130 7.66 -10.38 -11.67
CA PRO A 130 7.65 -10.26 -13.12
C PRO A 130 8.82 -9.39 -13.62
N PRO A 131 9.39 -9.65 -14.81
CA PRO A 131 10.57 -8.96 -15.32
C PRO A 131 10.35 -7.47 -15.57
N ASN A 132 9.09 -7.03 -15.66
CA ASN A 132 8.66 -5.66 -15.87
C ASN A 132 8.17 -4.98 -14.57
N VAL A 133 8.44 -5.55 -13.39
CA VAL A 133 8.17 -4.95 -12.08
C VAL A 133 9.48 -4.56 -11.39
N GLN A 134 9.50 -3.38 -10.79
CA GLN A 134 10.59 -2.90 -9.95
C GLN A 134 10.01 -2.39 -8.63
N PHE A 135 10.61 -2.80 -7.50
CA PHE A 135 10.22 -2.32 -6.18
C PHE A 135 11.29 -1.41 -5.59
N GLU A 136 10.86 -0.27 -5.07
CA GLU A 136 11.72 0.76 -4.49
C GLU A 136 11.29 1.03 -3.05
N VAL A 137 12.27 1.15 -2.15
CA VAL A 137 12.00 1.61 -0.78
C VAL A 137 11.97 3.13 -0.80
N ASP A 138 10.79 3.72 -0.67
CA ASP A 138 10.58 5.16 -0.82
C ASP A 138 9.42 5.67 0.05
N ASP A 139 9.55 6.89 0.58
CA ASP A 139 8.50 7.55 1.35
C ASP A 139 7.72 8.49 0.43
N CYS A 140 6.47 8.13 0.13
CA CYS A 140 5.64 8.93 -0.77
C CYS A 140 5.35 10.37 -0.29
N CYS A 141 5.66 10.69 0.97
CA CYS A 141 5.59 12.06 1.52
C CYS A 141 6.81 12.92 1.18
N ASP A 142 7.91 12.33 0.71
CA ASP A 142 9.09 13.06 0.27
C ASP A 142 8.87 13.69 -1.12
N GLU A 143 9.87 14.45 -1.55
CA GLU A 143 9.94 14.95 -2.92
C GLU A 143 10.11 13.78 -3.89
N TRP A 144 9.17 13.63 -4.83
CA TRP A 144 9.22 12.61 -5.86
C TRP A 144 10.37 12.91 -6.81
N LEU A 145 11.35 12.00 -6.87
CA LEU A 145 12.53 12.15 -7.73
C LEU A 145 12.26 11.81 -9.20
N TYR A 146 11.01 11.52 -9.54
CA TYR A 146 10.58 11.27 -10.91
C TYR A 146 10.51 12.58 -11.69
N GLY A 147 10.98 12.55 -12.94
CA GLY A 147 10.86 13.71 -13.83
C GLY A 147 9.41 14.08 -14.11
N LYS A 148 9.19 15.31 -14.57
CA LYS A 148 7.87 15.74 -15.05
C LYS A 148 7.40 14.87 -16.22
N ASP A 149 6.09 14.62 -16.32
CA ASP A 149 5.46 13.89 -17.43
C ASP A 149 6.06 12.48 -17.64
N THR A 150 6.27 11.74 -16.56
CA THR A 150 6.93 10.42 -16.55
C THR A 150 5.95 9.25 -16.69
N PHE A 151 4.86 9.27 -15.92
CA PHE A 151 3.96 8.12 -15.78
C PHE A 151 2.71 8.23 -16.65
N ASP A 152 2.27 7.10 -17.20
CA ASP A 152 1.00 6.93 -17.91
C ASP A 152 -0.16 6.62 -16.94
N PHE A 153 0.16 6.10 -15.76
CA PHE A 153 -0.80 5.79 -14.71
C PHE A 153 -0.14 5.82 -13.32
N VAL A 154 -0.82 6.43 -12.35
CA VAL A 154 -0.45 6.38 -10.92
C VAL A 154 -1.60 5.72 -10.17
N HIS A 155 -1.33 4.59 -9.53
CA HIS A 155 -2.27 3.86 -8.70
C HIS A 155 -1.90 4.02 -7.22
N ILE A 156 -2.93 4.20 -6.39
CA ILE A 156 -2.83 4.34 -4.94
C ILE A 156 -3.94 3.50 -4.31
N ARG A 157 -3.62 2.77 -3.24
CA ARG A 157 -4.63 2.00 -2.51
C ARG A 157 -4.34 1.92 -1.03
N GLY A 158 -5.32 2.29 -0.20
CA GLY A 158 -5.23 2.12 1.24
C GLY A 158 -4.14 2.96 1.91
N LEU A 159 -3.90 4.18 1.43
CA LEU A 159 -2.90 5.10 2.01
C LEU A 159 -3.48 6.04 3.08
N TYR A 160 -4.74 5.85 3.49
CA TYR A 160 -5.29 6.54 4.65
C TYR A 160 -4.38 6.37 5.88
N GLY A 161 -4.13 7.47 6.61
CA GLY A 161 -3.20 7.49 7.75
C GLY A 161 -1.72 7.44 7.38
N CYS A 162 -1.37 7.25 6.11
CA CYS A 162 0.02 7.14 5.67
C CYS A 162 0.56 8.44 5.09
N VAL A 163 -0.28 9.34 4.59
CA VAL A 163 0.15 10.61 3.97
C VAL A 163 -0.07 11.78 4.92
N ALA A 164 0.98 12.56 5.18
CA ALA A 164 0.91 13.73 6.08
C ALA A 164 0.30 14.96 5.41
N ASP A 165 0.61 15.18 4.12
CA ASP A 165 0.10 16.30 3.33
C ASP A 165 -0.42 15.80 1.97
N TRP A 166 -1.72 15.53 1.91
CA TRP A 166 -2.39 15.11 0.69
C TRP A 166 -2.39 16.19 -0.40
N ASP A 167 -2.37 17.49 -0.05
CA ASP A 167 -2.31 18.55 -1.05
C ASP A 167 -0.96 18.53 -1.79
N SER A 168 0.13 18.36 -1.04
CA SER A 168 1.47 18.19 -1.61
C SER A 168 1.54 16.92 -2.45
N PHE A 169 1.09 15.79 -1.89
CA PHE A 169 1.07 14.49 -2.56
C PHE A 169 0.38 14.57 -3.94
N TYR A 170 -0.84 15.13 -4.01
CA TYR A 170 -1.56 15.23 -5.27
C TYR A 170 -0.87 16.14 -6.29
N LYS A 171 -0.21 17.22 -5.86
CA LYS A 171 0.57 18.07 -6.78
C LYS A 171 1.77 17.34 -7.36
N GLN A 172 2.45 16.54 -6.55
CA GLN A 172 3.58 15.72 -7.00
C GLN A 172 3.12 14.65 -7.99
N ALA A 173 2.03 13.94 -7.68
CA ALA A 173 1.43 12.97 -8.58
C ALA A 173 1.00 13.61 -9.92
N LEU A 174 0.37 14.78 -9.87
CA LEU A 174 -0.03 15.52 -11.08
C LEU A 174 1.18 15.95 -11.92
N ASN A 175 2.28 16.38 -11.30
CA ASN A 175 3.51 16.76 -12.00
C ASN A 175 4.21 15.54 -12.65
N ALA A 176 4.18 14.39 -11.98
CA ALA A 176 4.82 13.17 -12.48
C ALA A 176 4.00 12.47 -13.58
N LEU A 177 2.69 12.73 -13.67
CA LEU A 177 1.81 12.19 -14.71
C LEU A 177 1.99 12.93 -16.05
N LYS A 178 2.00 12.17 -17.15
CA LYS A 178 1.93 12.75 -18.50
C LYS A 178 0.61 13.49 -18.72
N PRO A 179 0.56 14.48 -19.62
CA PRO A 179 -0.70 15.10 -20.01
C PRO A 179 -1.69 14.06 -20.55
N GLY A 180 -2.89 13.99 -19.95
CA GLY A 180 -3.93 13.02 -20.29
C GLY A 180 -3.81 11.66 -19.61
N ALA A 181 -2.80 11.43 -18.77
CA ALA A 181 -2.66 10.25 -17.93
C ALA A 181 -3.61 10.30 -16.71
N TRP A 182 -3.78 9.16 -16.05
CA TRP A 182 -4.73 9.02 -14.93
C TRP A 182 -4.04 8.78 -13.59
N ILE A 183 -4.64 9.34 -12.55
CA ILE A 183 -4.46 8.88 -11.17
C ILE A 183 -5.70 8.07 -10.77
N GLU A 184 -5.50 6.95 -10.08
CA GLU A 184 -6.58 6.25 -9.41
C GLU A 184 -6.21 6.03 -7.94
N GLN A 185 -7.10 6.45 -7.05
CA GLN A 185 -6.98 6.22 -5.62
C GLN A 185 -8.19 5.43 -5.11
N ALA A 186 -7.92 4.31 -4.46
CA ALA A 186 -8.93 3.47 -3.83
C ALA A 186 -8.72 3.42 -2.32
N GLU A 187 -9.71 3.87 -1.54
CA GLU A 187 -9.64 3.90 -0.08
C GLU A 187 -10.77 3.09 0.55
N GLN A 188 -10.50 2.55 1.75
CA GLN A 188 -11.52 1.97 2.61
C GLN A 188 -11.86 2.97 3.72
N GLY A 189 -13.15 3.12 4.02
CA GLY A 189 -13.59 3.97 5.11
C GLY A 189 -13.29 3.32 6.47
N VAL A 190 -12.63 4.04 7.37
CA VAL A 190 -12.30 3.53 8.71
C VAL A 190 -13.47 3.56 9.69
N VAL A 191 -14.51 4.34 9.39
CA VAL A 191 -15.73 4.47 10.20
C VAL A 191 -16.80 3.50 9.69
N PRO A 192 -17.15 2.45 10.44
CA PRO A 192 -18.28 1.58 10.12
C PRO A 192 -19.59 2.37 10.10
N LYS A 193 -20.42 2.15 9.09
CA LYS A 193 -21.71 2.82 8.91
C LYS A 193 -22.82 1.79 8.70
N SER A 194 -24.03 2.14 9.09
CA SER A 194 -25.26 1.39 8.80
C SER A 194 -26.32 2.31 8.22
N ASP A 195 -27.13 1.81 7.29
CA ASP A 195 -28.24 2.59 6.71
C ASP A 195 -29.44 2.68 7.68
N ASP A 196 -29.56 1.72 8.61
CA ASP A 196 -30.68 1.57 9.56
C ASP A 196 -30.33 1.98 10.99
N GLY A 197 -29.11 2.50 11.22
CA GLY A 197 -28.64 2.95 12.53
C GLY A 197 -28.22 1.84 13.48
N THR A 198 -28.12 0.59 13.03
CA THR A 198 -27.68 -0.56 13.86
C THR A 198 -26.26 -0.45 14.40
N THR A 199 -25.43 0.44 13.85
CA THR A 199 -24.10 0.75 14.39
C THR A 199 -24.14 1.65 15.64
N ASN A 200 -25.24 2.36 15.90
CA ASN A 200 -25.32 3.34 16.98
C ASN A 200 -25.24 2.67 18.37
N GLY A 201 -24.41 3.21 19.25
CA GLY A 201 -24.19 2.70 20.61
C GLY A 201 -23.43 1.37 20.66
N THR A 202 -22.77 0.97 19.57
CA THR A 202 -21.98 -0.26 19.49
C THR A 202 -20.48 0.03 19.48
N ALA A 203 -19.67 -1.01 19.75
CA ALA A 203 -18.22 -0.93 19.63
C ALA A 203 -17.73 -0.51 18.23
N LEU A 204 -18.55 -0.69 17.18
CA LEU A 204 -18.22 -0.22 15.83
C LEU A 204 -18.33 1.30 15.69
N GLN A 205 -19.27 1.93 16.41
CA GLN A 205 -19.31 3.39 16.49
C GLN A 205 -18.11 3.92 17.28
N GLU A 206 -17.84 3.33 18.46
CA GLU A 206 -16.68 3.70 19.27
C GLU A 206 -15.36 3.54 18.51
N TRP A 207 -15.22 2.45 17.73
CA TRP A 207 -14.10 2.24 16.83
C TRP A 207 -13.94 3.41 15.83
N GLY A 208 -15.03 3.78 15.14
CA GLY A 208 -14.98 4.88 14.19
C GLY A 208 -14.54 6.20 14.84
N ASP A 209 -15.14 6.54 15.98
CA ASP A 209 -14.83 7.77 16.71
C ASP A 209 -13.38 7.79 17.20
N VAL A 210 -12.87 6.68 17.76
CA VAL A 210 -11.49 6.61 18.25
C VAL A 210 -10.47 6.60 17.11
N SER A 211 -10.77 5.93 15.99
CA SER A 211 -9.89 5.93 14.81
C SER A 211 -9.72 7.34 14.26
N VAL A 212 -10.82 8.06 14.03
CA VAL A 212 -10.76 9.45 13.53
C VAL A 212 -9.94 10.33 14.47
N LYS A 213 -10.22 10.27 15.77
CA LYS A 213 -9.46 11.01 16.78
C LYS A 213 -7.97 10.67 16.74
N ALA A 214 -7.62 9.39 16.65
CA ALA A 214 -6.23 8.96 16.61
C ALA A 214 -5.50 9.45 15.35
N GLY A 215 -6.15 9.41 14.19
CA GLY A 215 -5.58 9.97 12.95
C GLY A 215 -5.33 11.48 13.03
N ASP A 216 -6.27 12.21 13.62
CA ASP A 216 -6.14 13.66 13.82
C ASP A 216 -4.99 14.00 14.79
N GLU A 217 -4.87 13.29 15.92
CA GLU A 217 -3.76 13.48 16.87
C GLU A 217 -2.41 13.02 16.29
N PHE A 218 -2.40 12.00 15.43
CA PHE A 218 -1.21 11.54 14.72
C PHE A 218 -0.74 12.53 13.64
N GLY A 219 -1.62 13.43 13.19
CA GLY A 219 -1.35 14.37 12.10
C GLY A 219 -1.40 13.72 10.71
N ARG A 220 -1.99 12.53 10.59
CA ARG A 220 -2.22 11.84 9.30
C ARG A 220 -3.66 11.34 9.25
N THR A 221 -4.47 11.92 8.37
CA THR A 221 -5.91 11.64 8.36
C THR A 221 -6.22 10.20 7.93
N LEU A 222 -7.10 9.54 8.68
CA LEU A 222 -7.70 8.26 8.28
C LEU A 222 -8.97 8.44 7.41
N CYS A 223 -9.35 9.68 7.10
CA CYS A 223 -10.57 10.01 6.36
C CYS A 223 -10.32 10.28 4.87
N ALA A 224 -9.24 9.73 4.30
CA ALA A 224 -8.88 9.96 2.89
C ALA A 224 -10.04 9.63 1.93
N LEU A 225 -10.80 8.55 2.18
CA LEU A 225 -11.99 8.18 1.40
C LEU A 225 -12.98 9.34 1.19
N ASP A 226 -13.13 10.21 2.19
CA ASP A 226 -14.10 11.31 2.17
C ASP A 226 -13.51 12.64 1.68
N THR A 227 -12.19 12.72 1.46
CA THR A 227 -11.50 13.97 1.08
C THR A 227 -10.73 13.90 -0.23
N SER A 228 -10.43 12.70 -0.75
CA SER A 228 -9.59 12.52 -1.95
C SER A 228 -10.14 13.25 -3.18
N ARG A 229 -11.45 13.23 -3.40
CA ARG A 229 -12.08 13.86 -4.57
C ARG A 229 -11.79 15.35 -4.62
N GLU A 230 -12.08 16.06 -3.54
CA GLU A 230 -11.85 17.50 -3.42
C GLU A 230 -10.35 17.82 -3.45
N GLY A 231 -9.52 16.99 -2.83
CA GLY A 231 -8.06 17.11 -2.87
C GLY A 231 -7.49 17.03 -4.29
N MET A 232 -7.93 16.06 -5.09
CA MET A 232 -7.52 15.93 -6.48
C MET A 232 -7.95 17.14 -7.32
N ILE A 233 -9.21 17.59 -7.19
CA ILE A 233 -9.70 18.78 -7.91
C ILE A 233 -8.86 20.01 -7.55
N LYS A 234 -8.58 20.21 -6.25
CA LYS A 234 -7.79 21.33 -5.75
C LYS A 234 -6.36 21.30 -6.26
N ALA A 235 -5.76 20.12 -6.41
CA ALA A 235 -4.42 19.98 -6.97
C ALA A 235 -4.34 20.30 -8.47
N GLY A 236 -5.46 20.25 -9.18
CA GLY A 236 -5.57 20.57 -10.61
C GLY A 236 -5.94 19.40 -11.50
N PHE A 237 -6.30 18.24 -10.94
CA PHE A 237 -6.85 17.15 -11.73
C PHE A 237 -8.20 17.54 -12.32
N VAL A 238 -8.44 17.10 -13.55
CA VAL A 238 -9.70 17.26 -14.29
C VAL A 238 -10.39 15.91 -14.44
N ASP A 239 -11.65 15.91 -14.89
CA ASP A 239 -12.44 14.69 -15.11
C ASP A 239 -12.51 13.74 -13.89
N VAL A 240 -12.52 14.32 -12.69
CA VAL A 240 -12.53 13.57 -11.43
C VAL A 240 -13.87 12.84 -11.25
N VAL A 241 -13.81 11.50 -11.27
CA VAL A 241 -14.94 10.60 -11.05
C VAL A 241 -14.81 9.92 -9.70
N GLU A 242 -15.83 10.01 -8.86
CA GLU A 242 -15.93 9.26 -7.62
C GLU A 242 -16.91 8.10 -7.76
N ARG A 243 -16.54 6.91 -7.26
CA ARG A 243 -17.43 5.75 -7.15
C ARG A 243 -17.38 5.22 -5.73
N ARG A 244 -18.53 5.18 -5.06
CA ARG A 244 -18.67 4.66 -3.70
C ARG A 244 -19.30 3.27 -3.72
N PHE A 245 -18.66 2.33 -3.04
CA PHE A 245 -19.09 0.94 -2.95
C PHE A 245 -19.47 0.62 -1.50
N LYS A 246 -20.54 -0.16 -1.31
CA LYS A 246 -20.89 -0.71 0.00
C LYS A 246 -20.14 -2.02 0.21
N VAL A 247 -19.33 -2.08 1.26
CA VAL A 247 -18.57 -3.27 1.65
C VAL A 247 -19.08 -3.72 3.02
N PRO A 248 -20.00 -4.70 3.10
CA PRO A 248 -20.56 -5.14 4.37
C PRO A 248 -19.48 -5.69 5.30
N ILE A 249 -19.69 -5.61 6.61
CA ILE A 249 -18.87 -6.32 7.59
C ILE A 249 -19.69 -7.54 8.04
N GLY A 250 -19.30 -8.73 7.60
CA GLY A 250 -19.98 -10.00 7.89
C GLY A 250 -20.96 -10.47 6.82
N GLY A 251 -21.40 -11.72 6.94
CA GLY A 251 -22.24 -12.42 5.95
C GLY A 251 -23.75 -12.16 6.06
N TRP A 252 -24.16 -10.99 6.55
CA TRP A 252 -25.57 -10.68 6.83
C TRP A 252 -26.37 -10.23 5.59
N ALA A 253 -25.70 -9.73 4.55
CA ALA A 253 -26.38 -9.25 3.35
C ALA A 253 -27.18 -10.38 2.67
N SER A 254 -28.38 -10.08 2.18
CA SER A 254 -29.22 -11.05 1.46
C SER A 254 -28.69 -11.33 0.05
N ASP A 255 -28.14 -10.31 -0.61
CA ASP A 255 -27.47 -10.44 -1.89
C ASP A 255 -26.25 -11.40 -1.77
N PRO A 256 -26.19 -12.48 -2.57
CA PRO A 256 -25.12 -13.48 -2.46
C PRO A 256 -23.71 -12.91 -2.65
N ARG A 257 -23.54 -11.88 -3.48
CA ARG A 257 -22.24 -11.28 -3.74
C ARG A 257 -21.80 -10.38 -2.60
N LEU A 258 -22.70 -9.54 -2.09
CA LEU A 258 -22.44 -8.72 -0.92
C LEU A 258 -22.24 -9.57 0.33
N LYS A 259 -22.92 -10.73 0.42
CA LYS A 259 -22.68 -11.71 1.48
C LYS A 259 -21.27 -12.27 1.41
N GLN A 260 -20.83 -12.70 0.23
CA GLN A 260 -19.47 -13.21 0.04
C GLN A 260 -18.43 -12.11 0.34
N LEU A 261 -18.60 -10.93 -0.23
CA LEU A 261 -17.75 -9.76 0.03
C LEU A 261 -17.67 -9.47 1.54
N GLY A 262 -18.81 -9.49 2.23
CA GLY A 262 -18.88 -9.21 3.66
C GLY A 262 -18.20 -10.27 4.54
N LEU A 263 -18.21 -11.54 4.12
CA LEU A 263 -17.47 -12.60 4.82
C LEU A 263 -15.96 -12.37 4.74
N TYR A 264 -15.44 -12.00 3.56
CA TYR A 264 -14.01 -11.67 3.40
C TYR A 264 -13.64 -10.38 4.12
N ASN A 265 -14.50 -9.36 4.10
CA ASN A 265 -14.26 -8.12 4.84
C ASN A 265 -14.24 -8.40 6.35
N ARG A 266 -15.12 -9.26 6.87
CA ARG A 266 -15.05 -9.66 8.29
C ARG A 266 -13.73 -10.35 8.61
N LEU A 267 -13.26 -11.25 7.75
CA LEU A 267 -11.96 -11.89 7.93
C LEU A 267 -10.82 -10.86 7.96
N GLN A 268 -10.85 -9.88 7.04
CA GLN A 268 -9.88 -8.78 7.04
C GLN A 268 -9.90 -7.99 8.36
N TRP A 269 -11.08 -7.72 8.91
CA TRP A 269 -11.24 -7.09 10.21
C TRP A 269 -10.69 -7.95 11.35
N GLU A 270 -11.01 -9.24 11.38
CA GLU A 270 -10.56 -10.19 12.41
C GLU A 270 -9.03 -10.30 12.44
N GLU A 271 -8.37 -10.31 11.27
CA GLU A 271 -6.91 -10.32 11.18
C GLU A 271 -6.26 -8.94 11.43
N GLY A 272 -6.95 -7.87 11.05
CA GLY A 272 -6.38 -6.52 11.01
C GLY A 272 -6.59 -5.67 12.26
N VAL A 273 -7.72 -5.81 12.97
CA VAL A 273 -8.18 -4.87 14.00
C VAL A 273 -7.11 -4.56 15.06
N GLU A 274 -6.37 -5.58 15.49
CA GLU A 274 -5.27 -5.44 16.44
C GLU A 274 -4.13 -4.59 15.87
N GLY A 275 -3.69 -4.90 14.65
CA GLY A 275 -2.60 -4.17 13.99
C GLY A 275 -2.98 -2.74 13.65
N TRP A 276 -4.25 -2.50 13.30
CA TRP A 276 -4.71 -1.17 12.92
C TRP A 276 -4.80 -0.21 14.10
N CYS A 277 -5.06 -0.71 15.30
CA CYS A 277 -5.25 0.15 16.46
C CYS A 277 -4.03 0.21 17.38
N MET A 278 -3.17 -0.81 17.40
CA MET A 278 -2.15 -0.95 18.45
C MET A 278 -1.29 0.31 18.59
N PHE A 279 -0.60 0.72 17.53
CA PHE A 279 0.25 1.91 17.55
C PHE A 279 -0.55 3.20 17.83
N LEU A 280 -1.66 3.40 17.13
CA LEU A 280 -2.49 4.59 17.26
C LEU A 280 -3.06 4.75 18.68
N LEU A 281 -3.51 3.67 19.31
CA LEU A 281 -4.06 3.74 20.66
C LEU A 281 -2.96 3.88 21.70
N THR A 282 -1.86 3.14 21.60
CA THR A 282 -0.82 3.15 22.65
C THR A 282 0.12 4.35 22.51
N ALA A 283 0.68 4.57 21.32
CA ALA A 283 1.73 5.56 21.10
C ALA A 283 1.18 6.97 20.86
N VAL A 284 0.02 7.08 20.20
CA VAL A 284 -0.61 8.39 19.91
C VAL A 284 -1.57 8.78 21.02
N LEU A 285 -2.57 7.94 21.34
CA LEU A 285 -3.59 8.29 22.33
C LEU A 285 -3.21 7.94 23.79
N GLY A 286 -2.09 7.26 24.03
CA GLY A 286 -1.61 6.93 25.39
C GLY A 286 -2.47 5.92 26.14
N VAL A 287 -3.21 5.05 25.44
CA VAL A 287 -4.03 4.00 26.04
C VAL A 287 -3.13 2.89 26.61
N CYS A 288 -3.30 2.58 27.90
CA CYS A 288 -2.57 1.51 28.57
C CYS A 288 -3.47 0.30 28.81
N PHE A 289 -3.06 -0.88 28.34
CA PHE A 289 -3.72 -2.14 28.67
C PHE A 289 -3.32 -2.56 30.09
N HIS A 290 -4.30 -2.69 30.98
CA HIS A 290 -4.11 -3.39 32.24
C HIS A 290 -4.44 -4.87 32.01
N PRO A 291 -3.53 -5.80 32.31
CA PRO A 291 -3.76 -7.24 32.13
C PRO A 291 -4.87 -7.80 33.02
#